data_AF-A0A9Q7ZQD0-F1
#
_entry.id   AF-A0A9Q7ZQD0-F1
#
_cell.length_a   1.000
_cell.length_b   1.000
_cell.length_c   1.000
_cell.angle_alpha   90.00
_cell.angle_beta   90.00
_cell.angle_gamma   90.00
#
_symmetry.space_group_name_H-M   'P 1'
#
loop_
_entity.id
_entity.type
_entity.pdbx_description
1 polymer ?
#
loop_
_entity_poly.entity_id
_entity_poly.type
_entity_poly.pdbx_seq_one_letter_code
_entity_poly.pdbx_strand_id
1 'polypeptide(L)' 'MTFETYFADHLRVRWQRLRLYHFPGSVLTDYRILKNYIKTIGGAV' A
#
# COMPACT_ATOMS: atom_id res chain seq x y z
N MET A 1 0.70 4.25 29.57
CA MET A 1 0.36 3.86 28.18
C MET A 1 0.23 5.15 27.39
N THR A 2 1.25 5.51 26.62
CA THR A 2 1.31 6.78 25.90
C THR A 2 0.62 6.63 24.54
N PHE A 3 -0.11 7.65 24.12
CA PHE A 3 -0.86 7.69 22.86
C PHE A 3 -0.02 7.25 21.64
N GLU A 4 1.26 7.62 21.63
CA GLU A 4 2.26 7.22 20.64
C GLU A 4 2.40 5.70 20.47
N THR A 5 2.36 4.95 21.58
CA THR A 5 2.44 3.48 21.52
C THR A 5 1.20 2.86 20.90
N TYR A 6 0.02 3.43 21.13
CA TYR A 6 -1.24 2.93 20.57
C TYR A 6 -1.33 3.19 19.06
N PHE A 7 -0.88 4.36 18.61
CA PHE A 7 -0.84 4.71 17.20
C PHE A 7 0.15 3.85 16.42
N ALA A 8 1.34 3.62 16.98
CA ALA A 8 2.35 2.74 16.40
C ALA A 8 1.85 1.28 16.30
N ASP A 9 1.16 0.78 17.32
CA ASP A 9 0.62 -0.58 17.32
C ASP A 9 -0.51 -0.74 16.29
N HIS A 10 -1.39 0.26 16.19
CA HIS A 10 -2.46 0.30 15.20
C HIS A 10 -1.93 0.33 13.76
N LEU A 11 -0.88 1.13 13.49
CA LEU A 11 -0.17 1.11 12.22
C LEU A 11 0.43 -0.26 11.95
N ARG A 12 1.10 -0.87 12.92
CA ARG A 12 1.75 -2.18 12.76
C ARG A 12 0.77 -3.29 12.40
N VAL A 13 -0.40 -3.33 13.05
CA VAL A 13 -1.48 -4.29 12.73
C VAL A 13 -2.04 -4.04 11.34
N ARG A 14 -2.21 -2.78 10.94
CA ARG A 14 -2.69 -2.42 9.59
C ARG A 14 -1.69 -2.84 8.50
N TRP A 15 -0.40 -2.62 8.73
CA TRP A 15 0.67 -3.05 7.84
C TRP A 15 0.78 -4.58 7.74
N GLN A 16 0.63 -5.30 8.86
CA GLN A 16 0.60 -6.77 8.85
C GLN A 16 -0.61 -7.32 8.09
N ARG A 17 -1.80 -6.75 8.28
CA ARG A 17 -2.99 -7.13 7.49
C ARG A 17 -2.80 -6.86 6.02
N LEU A 18 -2.27 -5.70 5.65
CA LEU A 18 -1.96 -5.39 4.26
C LEU A 18 -0.95 -6.40 3.67
N ARG A 19 0.02 -6.84 4.47
CA ARG A 19 0.98 -7.89 4.10
C ARG A 19 0.35 -9.27 3.96
N LEU A 20 -0.69 -9.58 4.73
CA LEU A 20 -1.45 -10.84 4.60
C LEU A 20 -2.32 -10.86 3.34
N TYR A 21 -2.83 -9.71 2.89
CA TYR A 21 -3.48 -9.56 1.59
C TYR A 21 -2.50 -9.47 0.42
N HIS A 22 -1.20 -9.36 0.72
CA HIS A 22 -0.15 -9.25 -0.27
C HIS A 22 0.19 -10.64 -0.83
N PHE A 23 -0.63 -11.08 -1.78
CA PHE A 23 -0.31 -12.24 -2.61
C PHE A 23 1.00 -11.94 -3.36
N PRO A 24 1.93 -12.90 -3.56
CA PRO A 24 3.23 -12.63 -4.22
C PRO A 24 3.10 -12.11 -5.67
N GLY A 25 1.92 -12.20 -6.30
CA GLY A 25 1.60 -11.56 -7.58
C GLY A 25 0.94 -10.16 -7.47
N SER A 26 0.55 -9.72 -6.27
CA SER A 26 -0.08 -8.42 -6.03
C SER A 26 0.89 -7.27 -6.24
N VAL A 27 2.18 -7.38 -5.86
CA VAL A 27 3.22 -6.36 -6.16
C VAL A 27 3.19 -5.97 -7.63
N LEU A 28 3.18 -6.97 -8.51
CA LEU A 28 3.17 -6.76 -9.95
C LEU A 28 1.87 -6.12 -10.41
N THR A 29 0.74 -6.48 -9.79
CA THR A 29 -0.56 -5.88 -10.07
C THR A 29 -0.64 -4.43 -9.59
N ASP A 30 -0.28 -4.15 -8.35
CA ASP A 30 -0.20 -2.81 -7.76
C ASP A 30 0.77 -1.93 -8.56
N TYR A 31 1.93 -2.48 -8.94
CA TYR A 31 2.90 -1.78 -9.79
C TYR A 31 2.34 -1.51 -11.20
N ARG A 32 1.60 -2.45 -11.80
CA ARG A 32 0.94 -2.24 -13.10
C ARG A 32 -0.18 -1.19 -13.02
N ILE A 33 -0.93 -1.15 -11.93
CA ILE A 33 -1.96 -0.14 -11.68
C ILE A 33 -1.30 1.23 -11.55
N LEU A 34 -0.25 1.35 -10.71
CA LEU A 34 0.49 2.59 -10.54
C LEU A 34 1.13 3.06 -11.86
N LYS A 35 1.75 2.15 -12.62
CA LYS A 35 2.35 2.44 -13.92
C LYS A 35 1.30 2.90 -14.94
N ASN A 36 0.14 2.26 -14.99
CA ASN A 36 -0.96 2.68 -15.85
C ASN A 36 -1.55 4.03 -15.43
N TYR A 37 -1.68 4.28 -14.13
CA TYR A 37 -2.14 5.57 -13.60
C TYR A 37 -1.20 6.71 -14.00
N ILE A 38 0.11 6.52 -13.82
CA ILE A 38 1.13 7.49 -14.26
C ILE A 38 1.07 7.67 -15.78
N LYS A 39 0.85 6.62 -16.55
CA LYS A 39 0.71 6.71 -18.02
C LYS A 39 -0.54 7.48 -18.43
N THR A 40 -1.68 7.28 -17.77
CA THR A 40 -2.91 8.03 -18.04
C THR A 40 -2.75 9.51 -17.70
N ILE A 41 -2.05 9.83 -16.59
CA ILE A 41 -1.80 11.21 -16.18
C ILE A 41 -0.73 11.87 -17.06
N GLY A 42 0.35 11.15 -17.37
CA GLY A 42 1.46 11.65 -18.18
C GLY A 42 1.18 11.66 -19.68
N GLY A 43 0.18 10.93 -20.16
CA GLY A 43 -0.31 10.95 -21.54
C GLY A 43 -1.49 11.88 -21.79
N ALA A 44 -1.98 12.57 -20.75
CA ALA A 44 -3.03 13.58 -20.83
C ALA A 44 -2.47 15.02 -20.91
N VAL A 45 -1.20 15.17 -21.32
CA VAL A 45 -0.52 16.44 -21.62
C VAL A 45 -0.19 16.49 -23.10
#